data_AF-A0A0P7I1W2-F1
#
_entry.id   AF-A0A0P7I1W2-F1
#
_cell.length_a   1.000
_cell.length_b   1.000
_cell.length_c   1.000
_cell.angle_alpha   90.00
_cell.angle_beta   90.00
_cell.angle_gamma   90.00
#
_symmetry.space_group_name_H-M   'P 1'
#
loop_
_entity.id
_entity.type
_entity.pdbx_description
1 polymer ?
#
loop_
_entity_poly.entity_id
_entity_poly.type
_entity_poly.pdbx_seq_one_letter_code
_entity_poly.pdbx_strand_id
1 'polypeptide(L)'
;MTWLALLLTSAIAGMLYYKIKVRPRRVRISFYVGVIQLGLGSLSALATTIAPISPISCVIGGVGVYINPIITLIDVVMLLSVIPTKLRANDRLQILIYVAFIVARIALHIMAGAVHYWAFSYCTI
;
A
#
# COMPACT_ATOMS: atom_id res chain seq x y z
N MET A 1 16.19 -6.08 -2.63
CA MET A 1 15.14 -7.03 -3.08
C MET A 1 13.73 -6.53 -2.80
N THR A 2 13.47 -5.84 -1.69
CA THR A 2 12.15 -5.27 -1.32
C THR A 2 11.61 -4.20 -2.30
N TRP A 3 12.48 -3.41 -2.93
CA TRP A 3 12.12 -2.33 -3.87
C TRP A 3 11.42 -2.81 -5.14
N LEU A 4 11.98 -3.84 -5.79
CA LEU A 4 11.43 -4.40 -7.02
C LEU A 4 10.03 -4.98 -6.77
N ALA A 5 9.88 -5.69 -5.65
CA ALA A 5 8.61 -6.27 -5.24
C ALA A 5 7.56 -5.20 -4.87
N LEU A 6 7.97 -4.09 -4.25
CA LEU A 6 7.10 -2.95 -3.99
C LEU A 6 6.61 -2.32 -5.32
N LEU A 7 7.51 -2.08 -6.28
CA LEU A 7 7.14 -1.55 -7.60
C LEU A 7 6.20 -2.49 -8.39
N LEU A 8 6.48 -3.79 -8.38
CA LEU A 8 5.67 -4.80 -9.05
C LEU A 8 4.27 -4.90 -8.45
N THR A 9 4.15 -4.99 -7.11
CA THR A 9 2.85 -5.04 -6.42
C THR A 9 2.02 -3.78 -6.67
N SER A 10 2.68 -2.63 -6.81
CA SER A 10 2.05 -1.35 -7.18
C SER A 10 1.50 -1.34 -8.59
N ALA A 11 2.30 -1.80 -9.55
CA ALA A 11 1.90 -1.92 -10.95
C ALA A 11 0.71 -2.89 -11.07
N ILE A 12 0.74 -4.01 -10.35
CA ILE A 12 -0.35 -4.99 -10.31
C ILE A 12 -1.62 -4.36 -9.70
N ALA A 13 -1.52 -3.68 -8.55
CA ALA A 13 -2.66 -3.00 -7.93
C ALA A 13 -3.26 -1.93 -8.86
N GLY A 14 -2.42 -1.21 -9.60
CA GLY A 14 -2.83 -0.27 -10.64
C GLY A 14 -3.61 -0.95 -11.76
N MET A 15 -3.04 -2.00 -12.37
CA MET A 15 -3.71 -2.75 -13.44
C MET A 15 -5.06 -3.32 -12.98
N LEU A 16 -5.14 -3.87 -11.77
CA LEU A 16 -6.37 -4.38 -11.18
C LEU A 16 -7.40 -3.26 -10.99
N TYR A 17 -6.99 -2.11 -10.45
CA TYR A 17 -7.85 -0.93 -10.35
C TYR A 17 -8.41 -0.48 -11.70
N TYR A 18 -7.60 -0.51 -12.76
CA TYR A 18 -8.08 -0.16 -14.10
C TYR A 18 -9.09 -1.16 -14.67
N LYS A 19 -8.98 -2.44 -14.32
CA LYS A 19 -9.90 -3.51 -14.74
C LYS A 19 -11.23 -3.56 -13.97
N ILE A 20 -11.33 -2.88 -12.82
CA ILE A 20 -12.59 -2.73 -12.07
C ILE A 20 -13.52 -1.79 -12.86
N LYS A 21 -14.62 -2.35 -13.38
CA LYS A 21 -15.62 -1.60 -14.19
C LYS A 21 -16.39 -0.58 -13.36
N VAL A 22 -16.81 -0.96 -12.15
CA VAL A 22 -17.54 -0.08 -11.22
C VAL A 22 -16.61 0.31 -10.09
N ARG A 23 -16.21 1.59 -10.04
CA ARG A 23 -15.28 2.10 -9.01
C ARG A 23 -16.02 2.95 -7.97
N PRO A 24 -16.53 2.33 -6.89
CA PRO A 24 -17.08 3.06 -5.76
C PRO A 24 -16.09 4.12 -5.27
N ARG A 25 -16.61 5.23 -4.74
CA ARG A 25 -15.79 6.33 -4.21
C ARG A 25 -14.72 5.84 -3.23
N ARG A 26 -15.03 4.81 -2.43
CA ARG A 26 -14.10 4.19 -1.49
C ARG A 26 -12.93 3.45 -2.15
N VAL A 27 -13.16 2.75 -3.26
CA VAL A 27 -12.10 2.09 -4.05
C VAL A 27 -11.18 3.11 -4.69
N ARG A 28 -11.74 4.25 -5.13
CA ARG A 28 -10.97 5.42 -5.59
C ARG A 28 -10.08 5.97 -4.49
N ILE A 29 -10.63 6.22 -3.30
CA ILE A 29 -9.86 6.74 -2.15
C ILE A 29 -8.74 5.78 -1.78
N SER A 30 -9.04 4.49 -1.66
CA SER A 30 -8.05 3.44 -1.39
C SER A 30 -6.90 3.42 -2.39
N PHE A 31 -7.22 3.58 -3.68
CA PHE A 31 -6.20 3.67 -4.72
C PHE A 31 -5.25 4.86 -4.51
N TYR A 32 -5.78 6.06 -4.24
CA TYR A 32 -4.95 7.24 -3.97
C TYR A 32 -4.13 7.13 -2.68
N VAL A 33 -4.70 6.55 -1.62
CA VAL A 33 -3.97 6.24 -0.38
C VAL A 33 -2.78 5.34 -0.70
N GLY A 34 -2.96 4.35 -1.56
CA GLY A 34 -1.89 3.49 -2.04
C GLY A 34 -0.76 4.20 -2.76
N VAL A 35 -1.11 5.16 -3.63
CA VAL A 35 -0.11 5.98 -4.34
C VAL A 35 0.71 6.83 -3.37
N ILE A 36 0.06 7.42 -2.37
CA ILE A 36 0.76 8.23 -1.35
C ILE A 36 1.72 7.37 -0.52
N GLN A 37 1.28 6.17 -0.14
CA GLN A 37 2.06 5.24 0.66
C GLN A 37 3.29 4.71 -0.09
N LEU A 38 3.17 4.50 -1.40
CA LEU A 38 4.32 4.24 -2.28
C LEU A 38 5.32 5.37 -2.28
N GLY A 39 4.83 6.61 -2.40
CA GLY A 39 5.67 7.81 -2.33
C GLY A 39 6.46 7.87 -1.03
N LEU A 40 5.79 7.69 0.10
CA LEU A 40 6.41 7.66 1.44
C LEU A 40 7.43 6.52 1.61
N GLY A 41 7.09 5.31 1.16
CA GLY A 41 8.02 4.17 1.19
C GLY A 41 9.26 4.41 0.34
N SER A 42 9.09 5.00 -0.85
CA SER A 42 10.19 5.34 -1.76
C SER A 42 11.07 6.49 -1.22
N LEU A 43 10.46 7.46 -0.54
CA LEU A 43 11.19 8.52 0.17
C LEU A 43 12.03 7.96 1.32
N SER A 44 11.46 7.04 2.09
CA SER A 44 12.16 6.34 3.17
C SER A 44 13.36 5.54 2.65
N ALA A 45 13.20 4.89 1.49
CA ALA A 45 14.26 4.24 0.73
C ALA A 45 15.42 5.17 0.47
N LEU A 46 15.09 6.31 -0.14
CA LEU A 46 16.06 7.17 -0.74
C LEU A 46 16.87 7.85 0.36
N ALA A 47 16.17 8.35 1.39
CA ALA A 47 16.79 8.93 2.57
C ALA A 47 17.80 7.97 3.23
N THR A 48 17.43 6.70 3.38
CA THR A 48 18.30 5.69 4.01
C THR A 48 19.44 5.21 3.14
N THR A 49 19.27 5.18 1.81
CA THR A 49 20.39 4.89 0.90
C THR A 49 21.42 6.00 0.82
N ILE A 50 20.99 7.27 0.92
CA ILE A 50 21.88 8.44 0.82
C ILE A 50 22.55 8.73 2.17
N ALA A 51 21.79 8.63 3.27
CA ALA A 51 22.28 8.96 4.61
C ALA A 51 21.60 8.06 5.66
N PRO A 52 22.11 6.84 5.91
CA PRO A 52 21.42 5.81 6.69
C PRO A 52 21.17 6.17 8.16
N ILE A 53 22.04 7.00 8.77
CA ILE A 53 21.98 7.39 10.20
C ILE A 53 21.58 8.86 10.35
N SER A 54 21.03 9.49 9.30
CA SER A 54 20.60 10.88 9.43
C SER A 54 19.32 10.99 10.28
N PRO A 55 19.14 12.05 11.07
CA PRO A 55 17.91 12.28 11.83
C PRO A 55 16.67 12.26 10.94
N ILE A 56 16.80 12.72 9.69
CA ILE A 56 15.73 12.74 8.69
C ILE A 56 15.30 11.31 8.32
N SER A 57 16.27 10.43 8.06
CA SER A 57 16.02 9.01 7.76
C SER A 57 15.33 8.30 8.92
N CYS A 58 15.73 8.61 10.16
CA CYS A 58 15.14 8.06 11.38
C CYS A 58 13.71 8.54 11.63
N VAL A 59 13.44 9.83 11.41
CA VAL A 59 12.10 10.40 11.53
C VAL A 59 11.16 9.80 10.49
N ILE A 60 11.57 9.74 9.22
CA ILE A 60 10.74 9.21 8.13
C ILE A 60 10.50 7.70 8.32
N GLY A 61 11.53 6.92 8.69
CA GLY A 61 11.40 5.50 9.02
C GLY A 61 10.47 5.27 10.20
N GLY A 62 10.67 5.98 11.31
CA GLY A 62 9.87 5.84 12.53
C GLY A 62 8.40 6.22 12.33
N VAL A 63 8.14 7.37 11.70
CA VAL A 63 6.77 7.79 11.34
C VAL A 63 6.10 6.73 10.46
N GLY A 64 6.82 6.19 9.48
CA GLY A 64 6.33 5.11 8.63
C GLY A 64 5.98 3.83 9.40
N VAL A 65 6.80 3.43 10.38
CA VAL A 65 6.53 2.24 11.22
C VAL A 65 5.22 2.34 11.98
N TYR A 66 4.91 3.51 12.55
CA TYR A 66 3.69 3.70 13.36
C TYR A 66 2.45 4.04 12.51
N ILE A 67 2.61 4.82 11.45
CA ILE A 67 1.48 5.25 10.61
C ILE A 67 1.04 4.17 9.62
N ASN A 68 1.97 3.40 9.06
CA ASN A 68 1.68 2.34 8.08
C ASN A 68 0.60 1.34 8.55
N PRO A 69 0.65 0.74 9.76
CA PRO A 69 -0.39 -0.19 10.22
C PRO A 69 -1.75 0.47 10.39
N ILE A 70 -1.81 1.73 10.83
CA ILE A 70 -3.08 2.48 10.99
C ILE A 70 -3.72 2.72 9.62
N ILE A 71 -2.95 3.20 8.64
CA ILE A 71 -3.45 3.41 7.28
C ILE A 71 -3.89 2.08 6.65
N THR A 72 -3.14 1.00 6.89
CA THR A 72 -3.48 -0.35 6.42
C THR A 72 -4.82 -0.81 6.97
N LEU A 73 -5.05 -0.64 8.27
CA LEU A 73 -6.29 -1.03 8.91
C LEU A 73 -7.48 -0.24 8.34
N ILE A 74 -7.33 1.07 8.20
CA ILE A 74 -8.38 1.94 7.63
C ILE A 74 -8.69 1.52 6.19
N ASP A 75 -7.67 1.28 5.36
CA ASP A 75 -7.85 0.90 3.96
C ASP A 75 -8.53 -0.46 3.80
N VAL A 76 -8.09 -1.47 4.57
CA VAL A 76 -8.67 -2.81 4.55
C VAL A 76 -10.12 -2.79 5.01
N VAL A 77 -10.44 -2.10 6.11
CA VAL A 77 -11.82 -1.95 6.59
C VAL A 77 -12.68 -1.21 5.55
N MET A 78 -12.12 -0.17 4.93
CA MET A 78 -12.82 0.60 3.90
C MET A 78 -13.12 -0.24 2.66
N LEU A 79 -12.20 -1.11 2.23
CA LEU A 79 -12.39 -2.01 1.08
C LEU A 79 -13.34 -3.16 1.41
N LEU A 80 -13.20 -3.79 2.58
CA LEU A 80 -14.08 -4.90 3.00
C LEU A 80 -15.53 -4.45 3.20
N SER A 81 -15.74 -3.22 3.66
CA SER A 81 -17.08 -2.62 3.77
C SER A 81 -17.74 -2.33 2.41
N VAL A 82 -16.99 -2.46 1.31
CA VAL A 82 -17.45 -2.23 -0.06
C VAL A 82 -17.25 -3.51 -0.85
N ILE A 83 -17.90 -4.59 -0.43
CA ILE A 83 -18.35 -5.58 -1.42
C ILE A 83 -19.60 -4.96 -2.03
N PRO A 84 -19.50 -4.25 -3.17
CA PRO A 84 -20.66 -3.57 -3.72
C PRO A 84 -21.77 -4.59 -3.90
N THR A 85 -22.93 -4.27 -3.32
CA THR A 85 -24.19 -4.96 -3.58
C THR A 85 -24.49 -5.03 -5.09
N LYS A 86 -23.88 -4.16 -5.90
CA LYS A 86 -23.88 -4.19 -7.37
C LYS A 86 -22.97 -5.25 -8.02
N LEU A 87 -21.97 -5.81 -7.34
CA LEU A 87 -21.19 -6.98 -7.83
C LEU A 87 -21.93 -8.31 -7.61
N ARG A 88 -23.01 -8.33 -6.81
CA ARG A 88 -23.82 -9.55 -6.62
C ARG A 88 -24.59 -9.98 -7.88
N ALA A 89 -24.69 -9.11 -8.89
CA ALA A 89 -25.29 -9.46 -10.18
C ALA A 89 -24.23 -10.15 -11.08
N ASN A 90 -24.09 -11.47 -10.92
CA ASN A 90 -23.54 -12.46 -11.86
C ASN A 90 -22.10 -12.36 -12.42
N ASP A 91 -21.32 -11.32 -12.17
CA ASP A 91 -20.00 -11.18 -12.79
C ASP A 91 -18.87 -11.71 -11.86
N ARG A 92 -18.76 -13.05 -11.71
CA ARG A 92 -17.75 -13.73 -10.86
C ARG A 92 -16.33 -13.22 -11.10
N LEU A 93 -16.01 -12.86 -12.35
CA LEU A 93 -14.73 -12.30 -12.75
C LEU A 93 -14.46 -10.95 -12.07
N GLN A 94 -15.45 -10.07 -11.96
CA GLN A 94 -15.28 -8.78 -11.30
C GLN A 94 -15.12 -8.91 -9.79
N ILE A 95 -15.80 -9.88 -9.16
CA ILE A 95 -15.57 -10.23 -7.75
C ILE A 95 -14.12 -10.69 -7.55
N LEU A 96 -13.63 -11.57 -8.43
CA LEU A 96 -12.26 -12.09 -8.35
C LEU A 96 -11.21 -10.99 -8.55
N ILE A 97 -11.42 -10.08 -9.51
CA ILE A 97 -10.57 -8.89 -9.69
C ILE A 97 -10.59 -7.99 -8.45
N TYR A 98 -11.76 -7.81 -7.83
CA TYR A 98 -11.90 -7.00 -6.62
C TYR A 98 -11.17 -7.62 -5.42
N VAL A 99 -11.32 -8.92 -5.20
CA VAL A 99 -10.59 -9.66 -4.16
C VAL A 99 -9.08 -9.62 -4.43
N ALA A 100 -8.65 -9.84 -5.68
CA ALA A 100 -7.25 -9.72 -6.07
C ALA A 100 -6.70 -8.31 -5.80
N PHE A 101 -7.51 -7.27 -6.02
CA PHE A 101 -7.14 -5.89 -5.70
C PHE A 101 -6.92 -5.71 -4.19
N ILE A 102 -7.81 -6.23 -3.34
CA ILE A 102 -7.65 -6.19 -1.88
C ILE A 102 -6.37 -6.89 -1.45
N VAL A 103 -6.10 -8.09 -1.99
CA VAL A 103 -4.89 -8.86 -1.67
C VAL A 103 -3.64 -8.09 -2.10
N ALA A 104 -3.62 -7.53 -3.31
CA ALA A 104 -2.52 -6.71 -3.80
C ALA A 104 -2.29 -5.47 -2.92
N ARG A 105 -3.36 -4.84 -2.41
CA ARG A 105 -3.27 -3.72 -1.46
C ARG A 105 -2.65 -4.13 -0.13
N ILE A 106 -3.10 -5.24 0.45
CA ILE A 106 -2.53 -5.77 1.70
C ILE A 106 -1.04 -6.08 1.52
N ALA A 107 -0.66 -6.72 0.41
CA ALA A 107 0.73 -7.00 0.10
C ALA A 107 1.56 -5.70 0.03
N LEU A 108 1.03 -4.65 -0.60
CA LEU A 108 1.69 -3.35 -0.70
C LEU A 108 1.91 -2.71 0.67
N HIS A 109 0.92 -2.80 1.57
CA HIS A 109 1.04 -2.31 2.94
C HIS A 109 2.10 -3.04 3.76
N ILE A 110 2.18 -4.37 3.63
CA ILE A 110 3.21 -5.19 4.29
C ILE A 110 4.60 -4.80 3.78
N MET A 111 4.75 -4.66 2.47
CA MET A 111 6.02 -4.29 1.83
C MET A 111 6.46 -2.87 2.20
N ALA A 112 5.53 -1.90 2.22
CA ALA A 112 5.81 -0.54 2.67
C ALA A 112 6.20 -0.51 4.15
N GLY A 113 5.51 -1.28 4.99
CA GLY A 113 5.87 -1.45 6.40
C GLY A 113 7.30 -1.99 6.57
N ALA A 114 7.63 -3.07 5.86
CA ALA A 114 8.98 -3.65 5.88
C ALA A 114 10.06 -2.65 5.47
N VAL A 115 9.77 -1.78 4.48
CA VAL A 115 10.67 -0.70 4.07
C VAL A 115 10.88 0.32 5.20
N HIS A 116 9.81 0.76 5.87
CA HIS A 116 9.91 1.70 6.99
C HIS A 116 10.65 1.08 8.20
N TYR A 117 10.41 -0.20 8.50
CA TYR A 117 11.14 -0.93 9.54
C TYR A 117 12.63 -1.07 9.23
N TRP A 118 12.97 -1.46 7.99
CA TRP A 118 14.35 -1.52 7.55
C TRP A 118 15.02 -0.15 7.68
N ALA A 119 14.33 0.91 7.24
CA ALA A 119 14.82 2.28 7.38
C ALA A 119 15.07 2.69 8.84
N PHE A 120 14.14 2.38 9.73
CA PHE A 120 14.24 2.71 11.15
C PHE A 120 15.29 1.86 11.90
N SER A 121 15.56 0.63 11.44
CA SER A 121 16.51 -0.28 12.09
C SER A 121 17.95 0.28 12.15
N TYR A 122 18.35 1.11 11.18
CA TYR A 122 19.66 1.78 11.19
C TYR A 122 19.78 2.89 12.23
N CYS A 123 18.68 3.31 12.82
CA CYS A 123 18.61 4.38 13.81
C CYS A 123 18.55 3.87 15.26
N THR A 124 18.40 2.56 15.44
CA THR A 124 18.35 1.89 16.74
C THR A 124 19.62 1.09 17.05
N ILE A 125 20.63 1.17 16.17
CA ILE A 125 21.98 0.59 16.34
C ILE A 125 22.89 1.67 16.91
#